data_AF-A0A848SCM8-F1
#
_entry.id   AF-A0A848SCM8-F1
#
_cell.length_a   1.000
_cell.length_b   1.000
_cell.length_c   1.000
_cell.angle_alpha   90.00
_cell.angle_beta   90.00
_cell.angle_gamma   90.00
#
_symmetry.space_group_name_H-M   'P 1'
#
loop_
_entity.id
_entity.type
_entity.pdbx_description
1 polymer ?
#
loop_
_entity_poly.entity_id
_entity_poly.type
_entity_poly.pdbx_seq_one_letter_code
_entity_poly.pdbx_strand_id
1 'polypeptide(L)'
;MNKRTLFSIIAIIIVLGVYTFEQFLVEEEKTEIVTEGKTVKNNTNEFYLPTSTTGQIIHHEGYSLSYSEPHEQAEWVAYELK
;
A
#
# COMPACT_ATOMS: atom_id res chain seq x y z
N MET A 1 -1.31 -27.40 35.89
CA MET A 1 -2.02 -26.22 35.37
C MET A 1 -3.52 -26.49 35.43
N ASN A 2 -4.32 -25.59 35.99
CA ASN A 2 -5.76 -25.82 36.12
C ASN A 2 -6.44 -25.62 34.76
N LYS A 3 -7.55 -26.34 34.51
CA LYS A 3 -8.28 -26.22 33.23
C LYS A 3 -8.63 -24.77 32.90
N ARG A 4 -8.96 -23.96 33.91
CA ARG A 4 -9.20 -22.51 33.79
C ARG A 4 -7.98 -21.75 33.25
N THR A 5 -6.80 -21.96 33.84
CA THR A 5 -5.56 -21.32 33.39
C THR A 5 -5.13 -21.78 31.99
N LEU A 6 -5.39 -23.04 31.64
CA LEU A 6 -5.14 -23.56 30.29
C LEU A 6 -6.00 -22.84 29.25
N PHE A 7 -7.32 -22.72 29.49
CA PHE A 7 -8.21 -22.02 28.57
C PHE A 7 -7.87 -20.53 28.45
N SER A 8 -7.46 -19.87 29.54
CA SER A 8 -7.00 -18.48 29.49
C SER A 8 -5.76 -18.30 28.61
N ILE A 9 -4.77 -19.20 28.71
CA ILE A 9 -3.57 -19.15 27.86
C ILE A 9 -3.92 -19.38 26.39
N ILE A 10 -4.78 -20.37 26.10
CA ILE A 10 -5.23 -20.64 24.73
C ILE A 10 -5.96 -19.42 24.14
N ALA A 11 -6.82 -18.77 24.91
CA ALA A 11 -7.52 -17.57 24.45
C ALA A 11 -6.55 -16.43 24.09
N ILE A 12 -5.50 -16.21 24.91
CA ILE A 12 -4.47 -15.20 24.62
C ILE A 12 -3.71 -15.55 23.33
N ILE A 13 -3.35 -16.82 23.14
CA ILE A 13 -2.67 -17.28 21.92
C ILE A 13 -3.53 -17.04 20.68
N ILE A 14 -4.83 -17.33 20.76
CA ILE A 14 -5.76 -17.10 19.65
C ILE A 14 -5.85 -15.60 19.32
N VAL A 15 -6.00 -14.74 20.32
CA VAL A 15 -6.07 -13.28 20.11
C VAL A 15 -4.79 -12.76 19.45
N LEU A 16 -3.62 -13.18 19.93
CA LEU A 16 -2.35 -12.81 19.33
C LEU A 16 -2.23 -13.32 17.90
N GLY A 17 -2.61 -14.57 17.65
CA GLY A 17 -2.60 -15.17 16.32
C GLY A 17 -3.46 -14.39 15.32
N VAL A 18 -4.71 -14.08 15.70
CA VAL A 18 -5.62 -13.26 14.88
C VAL A 18 -5.03 -11.88 14.62
N TYR A 19 -4.53 -11.20 15.66
CA TYR A 19 -3.93 -9.87 15.50
C TYR A 19 -2.76 -9.87 14.51
N THR A 20 -1.84 -10.84 14.62
CA THR A 20 -0.71 -10.94 13.69
C THR A 20 -1.14 -11.31 12.27
N PHE A 21 -2.19 -12.10 12.12
CA PHE A 21 -2.71 -12.51 10.83
C PHE A 21 -3.41 -11.36 10.10
N GLU A 22 -4.19 -10.54 10.82
CA GLU A 22 -4.79 -9.35 10.23
C GLU A 22 -3.73 -8.37 9.72
N GLN A 23 -2.65 -8.15 10.47
CA GLN A 23 -1.54 -7.31 10.02
C GLN A 23 -0.90 -7.84 8.73
N PHE A 24 -0.80 -9.15 8.57
CA PHE A 24 -0.27 -9.76 7.34
C PHE A 24 -1.20 -9.53 6.14
N LEU A 25 -2.52 -9.72 6.31
CA LEU A 25 -3.49 -9.52 5.23
C LEU A 25 -3.56 -8.06 4.75
N VAL A 26 -3.51 -7.10 5.67
CA VAL A 26 -3.54 -5.67 5.34
C VAL A 26 -2.32 -5.26 4.52
N GLU A 27 -1.15 -5.84 4.80
CA GLU A 27 0.06 -5.56 4.03
C GLU A 27 -0.07 -6.09 2.59
N GLU A 28 -0.59 -7.30 2.40
CA GLU A 28 -0.82 -7.87 1.06
C GLU A 28 -1.77 -6.98 0.23
N GLU A 29 -2.90 -6.54 0.81
CA GLU A 29 -3.86 -5.66 0.12
C GLU A 29 -3.22 -4.33 -0.31
N LYS A 30 -2.44 -3.70 0.57
CA LYS A 30 -1.71 -2.47 0.23
C LYS A 30 -0.73 -2.67 -0.92
N THR A 31 -0.01 -3.80 -0.94
CA THR A 31 0.95 -4.08 -2.01
C THR A 31 0.25 -4.28 -3.36
N GLU A 32 -0.94 -4.88 -3.39
CA GLU A 32 -1.73 -5.04 -4.60
C GLU A 32 -2.17 -3.69 -5.18
N ILE A 33 -2.73 -2.81 -4.35
CA ILE A 33 -3.18 -1.46 -4.74
C ILE A 33 -2.02 -0.63 -5.30
N VAL A 34 -0.87 -0.66 -4.63
CA VAL A 34 0.33 0.06 -5.08
C VAL A 34 0.84 -0.50 -6.42
N THR A 35 0.77 -1.82 -6.61
CA THR A 35 1.22 -2.45 -7.85
C THR A 35 0.30 -2.10 -9.03
N GLU A 36 -1.00 -2.07 -8.80
CA GLU A 36 -1.98 -1.62 -9.80
C GLU A 36 -1.74 -0.15 -10.16
N GLY A 37 -1.53 0.72 -9.17
CA GLY A 37 -1.26 2.14 -9.38
C GLY A 37 0.00 2.42 -10.19
N LYS A 38 1.03 1.57 -10.08
CA LYS A 38 2.27 1.64 -10.87
C LYS A 38 2.10 1.23 -12.33
N THR A 39 0.97 0.63 -12.71
CA THR A 39 0.73 0.25 -14.10
C THR A 39 0.54 1.49 -14.97
N VAL A 40 1.46 1.67 -15.93
CA VAL A 40 1.41 2.77 -16.90
C VAL A 40 0.15 2.62 -17.76
N LYS A 41 -0.63 3.70 -17.89
CA LYS A 41 -1.81 3.69 -18.76
C LYS A 41 -1.40 3.86 -20.22
N ASN A 42 -2.20 3.32 -21.15
CA ASN A 42 -1.88 3.19 -22.58
C ASN A 42 -1.38 4.46 -23.29
N ASN A 43 -1.65 5.64 -22.73
CA ASN A 43 -1.30 6.92 -23.32
C ASN A 43 -0.38 7.78 -22.44
N THR A 44 0.18 7.24 -21.35
CA THR A 44 1.07 8.01 -20.48
C THR A 44 2.48 8.03 -21.06
N ASN A 45 3.04 9.21 -21.32
CA ASN A 45 4.44 9.35 -21.72
C ASN A 45 5.37 9.53 -20.53
N GLU A 46 5.98 8.43 -20.07
CA GLU A 46 6.89 8.43 -18.93
C GLU A 46 8.19 9.23 -19.13
N PHE A 47 8.60 9.48 -20.38
CA PHE A 47 9.86 10.16 -20.68
C PHE A 47 9.94 11.59 -20.10
N TYR A 48 8.78 12.25 -19.93
CA TYR A 48 8.69 13.61 -19.42
C TYR A 48 8.35 13.67 -17.92
N LEU A 49 8.18 12.52 -17.25
CA LEU A 49 7.87 12.51 -15.83
C LEU A 49 9.12 12.87 -15.01
N PRO A 50 8.99 13.73 -13.99
CA PRO A 50 10.05 13.93 -13.02
C PRO A 50 10.38 12.63 -12.28
N THR A 51 11.55 12.57 -11.66
CA THR A 51 11.89 11.46 -10.78
C THR A 51 11.08 11.52 -9.47
N SER A 52 10.90 10.37 -8.84
CA SER A 52 10.25 10.22 -7.54
C SER A 52 11.31 9.97 -6.48
N THR A 53 11.23 10.64 -5.31
CA THR A 53 12.17 10.34 -4.21
C THR A 53 11.70 9.16 -3.36
N THR A 54 10.40 8.85 -3.41
CA THR A 54 9.79 7.69 -2.76
C THR A 54 9.80 6.43 -3.64
N GLY A 55 10.06 6.59 -4.95
CA GLY A 55 9.96 5.52 -5.95
C GLY A 55 8.51 5.08 -6.24
N GLN A 56 7.51 5.82 -5.77
CA GLN A 56 6.09 5.53 -5.98
C GLN A 56 5.51 6.51 -6.99
N ILE A 57 5.49 6.13 -8.27
CA ILE A 57 4.75 6.86 -9.32
C ILE A 57 3.44 6.11 -9.56
N ILE A 58 2.33 6.83 -9.48
CA ILE A 58 0.97 6.30 -9.68
C ILE A 58 0.42 6.93 -10.96
N HIS A 59 -0.10 6.08 -11.85
CA HIS A 59 -0.66 6.49 -13.13
C HIS A 59 -2.19 6.39 -13.12
N HIS A 60 -2.85 7.53 -13.34
CA HIS A 60 -4.28 7.62 -13.62
C HIS A 60 -4.48 7.97 -15.10
N GLU A 61 -5.71 7.85 -15.61
CA GLU A 61 -6.00 8.06 -17.03
C GLU A 61 -5.68 9.48 -17.57
N GLY A 62 -5.59 10.50 -16.71
CA GLY A 62 -5.33 11.88 -17.12
C GLY A 62 -4.15 12.57 -16.43
N TYR A 63 -3.52 11.90 -15.47
CA TYR A 63 -2.39 12.45 -14.74
C TYR A 63 -1.56 11.33 -14.11
N SER A 64 -0.30 11.63 -13.83
CA SER A 64 0.56 10.82 -13.00
C SER A 64 1.01 11.63 -11.79
N LEU A 65 1.27 10.98 -10.68
CA LEU A 65 1.82 11.65 -9.50
C LEU A 65 2.93 10.81 -8.87
N SER A 66 3.90 11.48 -8.27
CA SER A 66 4.81 10.84 -7.31
C SER A 66 4.19 10.96 -5.92
N TYR A 67 3.93 9.83 -5.28
CA TYR A 67 3.24 9.76 -3.99
C TYR A 67 4.20 9.53 -2.83
N SER A 68 3.99 10.24 -1.72
CA SER A 68 4.70 10.03 -0.46
C SER A 68 3.73 9.56 0.61
N GLU A 69 3.69 8.25 0.85
CA GLU A 69 2.85 7.63 1.89
C GLU A 69 3.09 8.23 3.29
N PRO A 70 4.34 8.48 3.76
CA PRO A 70 4.57 9.07 5.08
C PRO A 70 3.96 10.48 5.26
N HIS A 71 3.63 11.16 4.16
CA HIS A 71 3.09 12.51 4.16
C HIS A 71 1.67 12.59 3.58
N GLU A 72 1.12 11.47 3.13
CA GLU A 72 -0.19 11.35 2.47
C GLU A 72 -0.38 12.40 1.35
N GLN A 73 0.70 12.75 0.65
CA GLN A 73 0.73 13.84 -0.32
C GLN A 73 1.57 13.50 -1.54
N ALA A 74 1.26 14.16 -2.65
CA ALA A 74 2.06 14.08 -3.86
C ALA A 74 3.30 14.98 -3.74
N GLU A 75 4.46 14.45 -4.12
CA GLU A 75 5.67 15.26 -4.35
C GLU A 75 5.51 16.15 -5.58
N TRP A 76 4.82 15.63 -6.60
CA TRP A 76 4.41 16.35 -7.80
C TRP A 76 3.24 15.64 -8.47
N VAL A 77 2.52 16.38 -9.30
CA VAL A 77 1.47 15.87 -10.20
C VAL A 77 1.77 16.37 -11.61
N ALA A 78 1.76 15.46 -12.58
CA ALA A 78 2.01 15.76 -13.98
C ALA A 78 0.74 15.45 -14.80
N TYR A 79 0.34 16.41 -15.63
CA TYR A 79 -0.78 16.29 -16.55
C TYR A 79 -0.25 16.27 -17.97
N GLU A 80 -0.80 15.39 -18.79
CA GLU A 80 -0.58 15.42 -20.23
C GLU A 80 -1.67 16.27 -20.88
N LEU A 81 -1.29 17.39 -21.50
CA LEU A 81 -2.21 18.21 -22.28
C LEU A 81 -2.26 17.68 -23.72
N LYS A 82 -3.47 17.39 -24.20
CA LYS A 82 -3.75 16.93 -25.57
C LYS A 82 -4.49 17.99 -26.36
#